data_AF-A0A357G7C6-F1
#
_entry.id   AF-A0A357G7C6-F1
#
_cell.length_a   1.000
_cell.length_b   1.000
_cell.length_c   1.000
_cell.angle_alpha   90.00
_cell.angle_beta   90.00
_cell.angle_gamma   90.00
#
_symmetry.space_group_name_H-M   'P 1'
#
loop_
_entity.id
_entity.type
_entity.pdbx_description
1 polymer ?
#
loop_
_entity_poly.entity_id
_entity_poly.type
_entity_poly.pdbx_seq_one_letter_code
_entity_poly.pdbx_strand_id
1 'polypeptide(L)'
;GHAKAILSLSNPEKQRALFELILSGNLTVRQAEDKTKEVSVRSHKRISNINPELKELEEKLIEKLGTKVKISKSGDGGKIVIEYYSDEDLSSLLEKLATK
;
A
#
# COMPACT_ATOMS: atom_id res chain seq x y z
N GLY A 1 -17.94 -5.78 -22.79
CA GLY A 1 -19.19 -5.12 -22.36
C GLY A 1 -19.10 -4.80 -20.88
N HIS A 2 -19.74 -3.72 -20.41
CA HIS A 2 -19.59 -3.20 -19.04
C HIS A 2 -19.89 -4.23 -17.94
N ALA A 3 -20.89 -5.09 -18.15
CA ALA A 3 -21.23 -6.15 -17.20
C ALA A 3 -20.05 -7.11 -16.93
N LYS A 4 -19.26 -7.45 -17.96
CA LYS A 4 -18.07 -8.30 -17.82
C LYS A 4 -16.97 -7.63 -17.00
N ALA A 5 -16.81 -6.32 -17.15
CA ALA A 5 -15.85 -5.53 -16.38
C ALA A 5 -16.24 -5.50 -14.89
N ILE A 6 -17.52 -5.28 -14.58
CA ILE A 6 -18.02 -5.28 -13.20
C ILE A 6 -17.85 -6.66 -12.56
N LEU A 7 -18.26 -7.73 -13.25
CA LEU A 7 -18.12 -9.11 -12.76
C LEU A 7 -16.67 -9.56 -12.54
N SER A 8 -15.69 -8.89 -13.17
CA SER A 8 -14.27 -9.19 -12.95
C SER A 8 -13.78 -8.77 -11.55
N LEU A 9 -14.52 -7.94 -10.81
CA LEU A 9 -14.20 -7.57 -9.44
C LEU A 9 -14.81 -8.58 -8.46
N SER A 10 -14.00 -9.19 -7.61
CA SER A 10 -14.46 -10.21 -6.64
C SER A 10 -15.22 -9.64 -5.43
N ASN A 11 -15.11 -8.34 -5.15
CA ASN A 11 -15.73 -7.70 -3.99
C ASN A 11 -17.04 -6.97 -4.40
N PRO A 12 -18.19 -7.29 -3.77
CA PRO A 12 -19.50 -6.74 -4.12
C PRO A 12 -19.63 -5.21 -3.90
N GLU A 13 -18.91 -4.64 -2.94
CA GLU A 13 -18.89 -3.18 -2.72
C GLU A 13 -18.16 -2.47 -3.86
N LYS A 14 -17.07 -3.07 -4.35
CA LYS A 14 -16.31 -2.53 -5.50
C LYS A 14 -17.09 -2.64 -6.80
N GLN A 15 -17.89 -3.71 -6.96
CA GLN A 15 -18.81 -3.86 -8.09
C GLN A 15 -19.83 -2.72 -8.12
N ARG A 16 -20.46 -2.41 -6.98
CA ARG A 16 -21.40 -1.28 -6.86
C ARG A 16 -20.74 0.06 -7.14
N ALA A 17 -19.56 0.32 -6.56
CA ALA A 17 -18.84 1.57 -6.80
C ALA A 17 -18.50 1.77 -8.28
N LEU A 18 -18.07 0.71 -8.98
CA LEU A 18 -17.79 0.78 -10.41
C LEU A 18 -19.06 1.01 -11.23
N PHE A 19 -20.18 0.39 -10.85
CA PHE A 19 -21.47 0.59 -11.50
C PHE A 19 -21.93 2.06 -11.40
N GLU A 20 -21.88 2.65 -10.21
CA GLU A 20 -22.17 4.07 -9.99
C GLU A 20 -21.23 4.99 -10.81
N LEU A 21 -19.96 4.63 -10.91
CA LEU A 21 -18.97 5.34 -11.72
C LEU A 21 -19.25 5.26 -13.24
N ILE A 22 -19.75 4.13 -13.72
CA ILE A 22 -20.14 3.96 -15.12
C ILE A 22 -21.37 4.81 -15.42
N LEU A 23 -22.36 4.83 -14.52
CA LEU A 23 -23.58 5.62 -14.67
C LEU A 23 -23.31 7.13 -14.59
N SER A 24 -22.55 7.57 -13.59
CA SER A 24 -22.24 8.99 -13.40
C SER A 24 -21.26 9.54 -14.46
N GLY A 25 -20.32 8.71 -14.93
CA GLY A 25 -19.25 9.13 -15.82
C GLY A 25 -19.44 8.79 -17.30
N ASN A 26 -20.55 8.14 -17.69
CA ASN A 26 -20.76 7.58 -19.03
C ASN A 26 -19.50 6.88 -19.59
N LEU A 27 -18.84 6.08 -18.73
CA LEU A 27 -17.56 5.48 -19.07
C LEU A 27 -17.71 4.52 -20.25
N THR A 28 -16.77 4.57 -21.19
CA THR A 28 -16.68 3.57 -22.25
C THR A 28 -16.27 2.21 -21.68
N VAL A 29 -16.58 1.12 -22.40
CA VAL A 29 -16.23 -0.25 -21.97
C VAL A 29 -14.74 -0.36 -21.63
N ARG A 30 -13.88 0.25 -22.44
CA ARG A 30 -12.42 0.24 -22.25
C ARG A 30 -12.00 0.97 -20.98
N GLN A 31 -12.60 2.14 -20.71
CA GLN A 31 -12.34 2.88 -19.47
C GLN A 31 -12.82 2.14 -18.22
N ALA A 32 -13.94 1.40 -18.31
CA ALA A 32 -14.41 0.57 -17.22
C ALA A 32 -13.44 -0.60 -16.95
N GLU A 33 -12.90 -1.24 -18.00
CA GLU A 33 -11.89 -2.30 -17.88
C GLU A 33 -10.53 -1.81 -17.34
N ASP A 34 -10.10 -0.60 -17.71
CA ASP A 34 -8.89 -0.01 -17.13
C ASP A 34 -9.07 0.28 -15.63
N LYS A 35 -10.22 0.84 -15.23
CA LYS A 35 -10.52 1.07 -13.81
C LYS A 35 -10.61 -0.23 -13.00
N THR A 36 -11.15 -1.32 -13.57
CA THR A 36 -11.18 -2.60 -12.86
C THR A 36 -9.78 -3.16 -12.65
N LYS A 37 -8.88 -3.02 -13.63
CA LYS A 37 -7.47 -3.39 -13.49
C LYS A 37 -6.78 -2.58 -12.40
N GLU A 38 -6.93 -1.26 -12.38
CA GLU A 38 -6.37 -0.42 -11.30
C GLU A 38 -6.89 -0.83 -9.92
N VAL A 39 -8.19 -1.07 -9.80
CA VAL A 39 -8.83 -1.44 -8.53
C VAL A 39 -8.47 -2.87 -8.08
N SER A 40 -8.25 -3.79 -9.02
CA SER A 40 -7.83 -5.17 -8.76
C SER A 40 -6.34 -5.26 -8.38
N VAL A 41 -5.47 -4.50 -9.07
CA VAL A 41 -4.04 -4.38 -8.75
C VAL A 41 -3.85 -3.70 -7.40
N ARG A 42 -4.62 -2.66 -7.08
CA ARG A 42 -4.63 -2.06 -5.73
C ARG A 42 -5.25 -2.98 -4.68
N SER A 43 -6.11 -3.94 -5.06
CA SER A 43 -6.68 -4.93 -4.13
C SER A 43 -5.68 -6.02 -3.73
N HIS A 44 -4.76 -6.40 -4.64
CA HIS A 44 -3.63 -7.26 -4.28
C HIS A 44 -2.60 -6.54 -3.39
N LYS A 45 -2.73 -5.21 -3.28
CA LYS A 45 -1.97 -4.38 -2.34
C LYS A 45 -2.76 -4.03 -1.08
N ARG A 46 -3.90 -4.69 -0.83
CA ARG A 46 -4.67 -4.48 0.40
C ARG A 46 -4.14 -5.39 1.50
N ILE A 47 -3.53 -4.73 2.48
CA ILE A 47 -3.64 -5.07 3.88
C ILE A 47 -3.01 -6.44 4.16
N SER A 48 -1.68 -6.50 4.12
CA SER A 48 -1.03 -7.32 5.12
C SER A 48 -1.57 -6.80 6.44
N ASN A 49 -2.33 -7.63 7.16
CA ASN A 49 -2.53 -7.45 8.60
C ASN A 49 -1.17 -7.00 9.13
N ILE A 50 -1.07 -5.73 9.54
CA ILE A 50 0.12 -5.26 10.21
C ILE A 50 0.14 -6.10 11.48
N ASN A 51 0.94 -7.17 11.47
CA ASN A 51 1.06 -8.04 12.62
C ASN A 51 1.37 -7.14 13.81
N PRO A 52 0.67 -7.30 14.95
CA PRO A 52 0.90 -6.45 16.12
C PRO A 52 2.39 -6.42 16.51
N GLU A 53 3.08 -7.55 16.35
CA GLU A 53 4.53 -7.66 16.54
C GLU A 53 5.35 -6.74 15.61
N LEU A 54 4.95 -6.58 14.34
CA LEU A 54 5.62 -5.68 13.39
C LEU A 54 5.40 -4.22 13.76
N LYS A 55 4.21 -3.90 14.27
CA LYS A 55 3.89 -2.54 14.73
C LYS A 55 4.71 -2.18 15.98
N GLU A 56 4.85 -3.09 16.93
CA GLU A 56 5.71 -2.89 18.10
C GLU A 56 7.18 -2.71 17.71
N LEU A 57 7.64 -3.44 16.68
CA LEU A 57 8.98 -3.25 16.11
C LEU A 57 9.13 -1.90 15.40
N GLU A 58 8.11 -1.46 14.65
CA GLU A 58 8.07 -0.11 14.06
C GLU A 58 8.17 0.96 15.16
N GLU A 59 7.36 0.88 16.21
CA GLU A 59 7.38 1.86 17.31
C GLU A 59 8.73 1.90 18.02
N LYS A 60 9.33 0.76 18.34
CA LYS A 60 10.68 0.71 18.93
C LYS A 60 11.75 1.34 18.03
N LEU A 61 11.66 1.11 16.71
CA LEU A 61 12.60 1.71 15.77
C LEU A 61 12.37 3.22 15.65
N ILE A 62 11.12 3.68 15.68
CA ILE A 62 10.77 5.10 15.69
C ILE A 62 11.32 5.77 16.94
N GLU A 63 11.15 5.18 18.13
CA GLU A 63 11.68 5.72 19.39
C GLU A 63 13.21 5.80 19.38
N LYS A 64 13.90 4.78 18.85
CA LYS A 64 15.36 4.72 18.84
C LYS A 64 16.01 5.60 17.77
N LEU A 65 15.37 5.69 16.60
CA LEU A 65 15.90 6.43 15.45
C LEU A 65 15.39 7.86 15.40
N GLY A 66 14.30 8.20 16.11
CA GLY A 66 13.68 9.52 16.10
C GLY A 66 13.04 9.88 14.75
N THR A 67 12.93 8.91 13.85
CA THR A 67 12.48 9.09 12.47
C THR A 67 11.35 8.12 12.16
N LYS A 68 10.58 8.43 11.13
CA LYS A 68 9.41 7.63 10.79
C LYS A 68 9.86 6.37 10.05
N VAL A 69 9.60 5.22 10.66
CA VAL A 69 9.93 3.91 10.13
C VAL A 69 8.66 3.21 9.69
N LYS A 70 8.71 2.61 8.50
CA LYS A 70 7.68 1.71 7.98
C LYS A 70 8.25 0.34 7.70
N ILE A 71 7.65 -0.70 8.28
CA ILE A 71 8.01 -2.09 8.00
C ILE A 71 6.91 -2.70 7.12
N SER A 72 7.32 -3.30 6.01
CA SER A 72 6.42 -4.03 5.12
C SER A 72 6.99 -5.42 4.88
N LYS A 73 6.33 -6.46 5.38
CA LYS A 73 6.71 -7.86 5.15
C LYS A 73 5.98 -8.39 3.91
N SER A 74 6.71 -9.09 3.03
CA SER A 74 6.13 -9.73 1.84
C SER A 74 6.78 -11.10 1.63
N GLY A 75 6.05 -12.17 1.96
CA GLY A 75 6.58 -13.54 1.96
C GLY A 75 7.65 -13.77 3.04
N ASP A 76 8.74 -14.46 2.67
CA ASP A 76 9.92 -14.67 3.52
C ASP A 76 10.79 -13.42 3.70
N GLY A 77 10.60 -12.40 2.85
CA GLY A 77 11.34 -11.15 2.88
C GLY A 77 10.58 -9.97 3.50
N GLY A 78 11.29 -8.89 3.78
CA GLY A 78 10.72 -7.64 4.27
C GLY A 78 11.43 -6.42 3.70
N LYS A 79 10.73 -5.30 3.68
CA LYS A 79 11.25 -3.98 3.36
C LYS A 79 11.07 -3.07 4.57
N ILE A 80 12.14 -2.42 4.97
CA ILE A 80 12.13 -1.34 5.96
C ILE A 80 12.33 -0.03 5.20
N VAL A 81 11.45 0.94 5.43
CA VAL A 81 11.53 2.29 4.86
C VAL A 81 11.69 3.26 6.01
N ILE A 82 12.78 4.01 6.01
CA ILE A 82 13.06 5.03 7.02
C ILE A 82 13.02 6.39 6.33
N GLU A 83 12.11 7.26 6.76
CA GLU A 83 11.99 8.63 6.26
C GLU A 83 12.90 9.56 7.08
N TYR A 84 13.86 10.21 6.42
CA TYR A 84 14.72 11.25 7.01
C TYR A 84 14.35 12.61 6.41
N TYR A 85 14.58 13.69 7.17
CA TYR A 85 14.19 15.05 6.75
C TYR A 85 15.40 15.98 6.56
N SER A 86 16.60 15.55 6.94
CA SER A 86 17.84 16.30 6.79
C SER A 86 19.05 15.39 6.51
N ASP A 87 20.11 15.97 5.95
CA ASP A 87 21.40 15.28 5.76
C ASP A 87 22.05 14.87 7.10
N GLU A 88 21.82 15.65 8.16
CA GLU A 88 22.23 15.33 9.53
C GLU A 88 21.51 14.09 10.06
N ASP A 89 20.19 13.98 9.82
CA ASP A 89 19.42 12.78 10.19
C ASP A 89 19.93 11.54 9.47
N LEU A 90 20.23 11.66 8.17
CA LEU A 90 20.78 10.57 7.37
C LEU A 90 22.15 10.13 7.91
N SER A 91 23.02 11.09 8.23
CA SER A 91 24.35 10.82 8.78
C SER A 91 24.26 10.12 10.14
N SER A 92 23.40 10.61 11.04
CA SER A 92 23.14 9.97 12.34
C SER A 92 22.52 8.59 12.19
N LEU A 93 21.60 8.39 11.23
CA LEU A 93 21.00 7.10 10.93
C LEU A 93 22.06 6.09 10.47
N LEU A 94 22.93 6.51 9.56
CA LEU A 94 24.03 5.69 9.06
C LEU A 94 24.99 5.33 10.18
N GLU A 95 25.33 6.25 11.08
CA GLU A 95 26.18 5.96 12.24
C GLU A 95 25.54 4.91 13.17
N LYS A 96 24.25 5.06 13.46
CA LYS A 96 23.48 4.11 14.30
C LYS A 96 23.32 2.72 13.66
N LEU A 97 23.28 2.62 12.33
CA LEU A 97 23.09 1.36 11.60
C LEU A 97 24.40 0.69 11.19
N ALA A 98 25.44 1.46 10.89
CA ALA A 98 26.71 0.98 10.34
C ALA A 98 27.75 0.64 11.42
N THR A 99 27.33 0.42 12.66
CA THR A 99 28.27 0.05 13.72
C THR A 99 28.90 -1.31 13.42
N LYS A 100 30.23 -1.28 13.35
CA LYS A 100 31.19 -2.37 13.13
C LYS A 100 31.20 -3.39 14.27
#